data_AF-A0A1V4FMA7-F1
#
_entry.id   AF-A0A1V4FMA7-F1
#
_cell.length_a   1.000
_cell.length_b   1.000
_cell.length_c   1.000
_cell.angle_alpha   90.00
_cell.angle_beta   90.00
_cell.angle_gamma   90.00
#
_symmetry.space_group_name_H-M   'P 1'
#
loop_
_entity.id
_entity.type
_entity.pdbx_description
1 polymer ?
#
loop_
_entity_poly.entity_id
_entity_poly.type
_entity_poly.pdbx_seq_one_letter_code
_entity_poly.pdbx_strand_id
1 'polypeptide(L)'
;SSTTSAAHSTADSLANKYSGNSTISSAASAASSANAVASSAASDAKSAASVASNAAEETSTADSVASSEVAVASSANSVASSAASAAQNTDDVSAAQSDESVASSAAQIAKSAANEATSAASEASNAASIASSAASVAHKDRQTADSAASEARNAQSAAQSAADAEQSAADSQAKALSSAANGATSAASAASDENTAASKADTTTGQSDTAAESAASAARSDASQAGTDSRTASNAQHATDSLANKYSDNSSISSAASAASSANTVASSAAANNHGKANNNQQLPQTGNEHHDKTALLGLLTAGLLGMAIDDRKKKRN
;
A
#
# COMPACT_ATOMS: atom_id res chain seq x y z
N SER A 1 -8.83 -19.64 25.24
CA SER A 1 -8.37 -20.47 24.11
C SER A 1 -8.96 -20.02 22.77
N SER A 2 -10.29 -19.93 22.58
CA SER A 2 -10.88 -19.51 21.29
C SER A 2 -10.45 -18.10 20.82
N THR A 3 -10.43 -17.12 21.73
CA THR A 3 -10.06 -15.73 21.42
C THR A 3 -8.60 -15.61 20.95
N THR A 4 -7.65 -16.25 21.63
CA THR A 4 -6.22 -16.20 21.27
C THR A 4 -5.96 -16.89 19.94
N SER A 5 -6.65 -18.01 19.67
CA SER A 5 -6.50 -18.74 18.41
C SER A 5 -7.04 -17.91 17.23
N ALA A 6 -8.17 -17.24 17.39
CA ALA A 6 -8.71 -16.35 16.35
C ALA A 6 -7.79 -15.15 16.08
N ALA A 7 -7.25 -14.52 17.13
CA ALA A 7 -6.31 -13.41 17.00
C ALA A 7 -5.01 -13.85 16.29
N HIS A 8 -4.46 -15.01 16.66
CA HIS A 8 -3.31 -15.61 16.00
C HIS A 8 -3.59 -15.90 14.52
N SER A 9 -4.69 -16.59 14.19
CA SER A 9 -5.03 -16.89 12.78
C SER A 9 -5.21 -15.64 11.93
N THR A 10 -5.78 -14.57 12.50
CA THR A 10 -5.94 -13.30 11.79
C THR A 10 -4.59 -12.63 11.54
N ALA A 11 -3.75 -12.52 12.58
CA ALA A 11 -2.43 -11.91 12.46
C ALA A 11 -1.52 -12.72 11.50
N ASP A 12 -1.59 -14.04 11.54
CA ASP A 12 -0.86 -14.93 10.62
C ASP A 12 -1.32 -14.78 9.16
N SER A 13 -2.62 -14.67 8.94
CA SER A 13 -3.18 -14.41 7.60
C SER A 13 -2.70 -13.06 7.05
N LEU A 14 -2.62 -12.02 7.89
CA LEU A 14 -2.08 -10.71 7.51
C LEU A 14 -0.58 -10.81 7.21
N ALA A 15 0.20 -11.50 8.04
CA ALA A 15 1.63 -11.70 7.81
C ALA A 15 1.89 -12.46 6.50
N ASN A 16 1.08 -13.45 6.17
CA ASN A 16 1.20 -14.16 4.89
C ASN A 16 0.85 -13.27 3.69
N LYS A 17 -0.15 -12.40 3.82
CA LYS A 17 -0.52 -11.43 2.77
C LYS A 17 0.55 -10.35 2.58
N TYR A 18 1.13 -9.85 3.67
CA TYR A 18 2.13 -8.79 3.70
C TYR A 18 3.48 -9.33 4.18
N SER A 19 3.97 -10.39 3.53
CA SER A 19 5.14 -11.16 3.98
C SER A 19 6.46 -10.37 4.01
N GLY A 20 6.51 -9.22 3.35
CA GLY A 20 7.64 -8.29 3.41
C GLY A 20 7.59 -7.32 4.59
N ASN A 21 6.46 -7.23 5.29
CA ASN A 21 6.27 -6.28 6.38
C ASN A 21 6.67 -6.90 7.72
N SER A 22 7.81 -6.43 8.25
CA SER A 22 8.39 -6.91 9.50
C SER A 22 7.54 -6.58 10.72
N THR A 23 6.78 -5.48 10.71
CA THR A 23 5.86 -5.10 11.79
C THR A 23 4.69 -6.08 11.88
N ILE A 24 4.09 -6.43 10.73
CA ILE A 24 3.00 -7.42 10.67
C ILE A 24 3.52 -8.81 11.08
N SER A 25 4.70 -9.20 10.61
CA SER A 25 5.33 -10.48 10.98
C SER A 25 5.64 -10.59 12.47
N SER A 26 6.12 -9.50 13.08
CA SER A 26 6.40 -9.43 14.52
C SER A 26 5.10 -9.51 15.34
N ALA A 27 4.05 -8.84 14.90
CA ALA A 27 2.73 -8.90 15.52
C ALA A 27 2.12 -10.31 15.43
N ALA A 28 2.26 -11.01 14.30
CA ALA A 28 1.85 -12.41 14.17
C ALA A 28 2.60 -13.33 15.14
N SER A 29 3.91 -13.13 15.29
CA SER A 29 4.74 -13.88 16.23
C SER A 29 4.35 -13.64 17.69
N ALA A 30 4.01 -12.40 18.05
CA ALA A 30 3.49 -12.06 19.38
C ALA A 30 2.13 -12.73 19.65
N ALA A 31 1.22 -12.69 18.67
CA ALA A 31 -0.08 -13.36 18.78
C ALA A 31 0.07 -14.90 18.91
N SER A 32 1.02 -15.49 18.19
CA SER A 32 1.36 -16.93 18.29
C SER A 32 1.88 -17.30 19.68
N SER A 33 2.82 -16.51 20.19
CA SER A 33 3.39 -16.69 21.54
C SER A 33 2.32 -16.58 22.62
N ALA A 34 1.44 -15.57 22.52
CA ALA A 34 0.31 -15.40 23.42
C ALA A 34 -0.68 -16.58 23.35
N ASN A 35 -0.94 -17.12 22.16
CA ASN A 35 -1.79 -18.31 22.00
C ASN A 35 -1.18 -19.56 22.64
N ALA A 36 0.15 -19.74 22.56
CA ALA A 36 0.85 -20.83 23.22
C ALA A 36 0.75 -20.72 24.76
N VAL A 37 1.00 -19.53 25.32
CA VAL A 37 0.89 -19.26 26.76
C VAL A 37 -0.53 -19.54 27.25
N ALA A 38 -1.56 -19.04 26.55
CA ALA A 38 -2.94 -19.27 26.92
C ALA A 38 -3.35 -20.76 26.86
N SER A 39 -2.77 -21.52 25.92
CA SER A 39 -3.04 -22.96 25.79
C SER A 39 -2.37 -23.78 26.90
N SER A 40 -1.14 -23.42 27.28
CA SER A 40 -0.45 -24.01 28.44
C SER A 40 -1.23 -23.75 29.71
N ALA A 41 -1.54 -22.48 29.99
CA ALA A 41 -2.26 -22.09 31.19
C ALA A 41 -3.66 -22.73 31.29
N ALA A 42 -4.36 -22.90 30.16
CA ALA A 42 -5.64 -23.62 30.16
C ALA A 42 -5.47 -25.11 30.50
N SER A 43 -4.37 -25.74 30.08
CA SER A 43 -4.06 -27.14 30.38
C SER A 43 -3.66 -27.33 31.85
N ASP A 44 -2.88 -26.39 32.38
CA ASP A 44 -2.48 -26.36 33.79
C ASP A 44 -3.72 -26.17 34.68
N ALA A 45 -4.59 -25.22 34.35
CA ALA A 45 -5.86 -25.00 35.05
C ALA A 45 -6.76 -26.24 35.06
N LYS A 46 -6.84 -26.97 33.93
CA LYS A 46 -7.61 -28.23 33.84
C LYS A 46 -7.02 -29.33 34.73
N SER A 47 -5.70 -29.41 34.78
CA SER A 47 -4.98 -30.37 35.62
C SER A 47 -5.22 -30.07 37.10
N ALA A 48 -5.08 -28.79 37.50
CA ALA A 48 -5.35 -28.32 38.85
C ALA A 48 -6.82 -28.55 39.26
N ALA A 49 -7.78 -28.30 38.37
CA ALA A 49 -9.19 -28.59 38.63
C ALA A 49 -9.45 -30.10 38.86
N SER A 50 -8.75 -30.98 38.14
CA SER A 50 -8.85 -32.43 38.33
C SER A 50 -8.31 -32.87 39.69
N VAL A 51 -7.17 -32.29 40.12
CA VAL A 51 -6.62 -32.51 41.47
C VAL A 51 -7.62 -32.06 42.54
N ALA A 52 -8.23 -30.88 42.37
CA ALA A 52 -9.24 -30.39 43.31
C ALA A 52 -10.48 -31.30 43.39
N SER A 53 -10.93 -31.85 42.24
CA SER A 53 -12.04 -32.81 42.19
C SER A 53 -11.73 -34.08 42.96
N ASN A 54 -10.55 -34.69 42.70
CA ASN A 54 -10.14 -35.92 43.39
C ASN A 54 -10.02 -35.70 44.90
N ALA A 55 -9.44 -34.57 45.32
CA ALA A 55 -9.33 -34.23 46.74
C ALA A 55 -10.70 -34.01 47.41
N ALA A 56 -11.71 -33.50 46.68
CA ALA A 56 -13.08 -33.38 47.18
C ALA A 56 -13.77 -34.75 47.34
N GLU A 57 -13.49 -35.70 46.43
CA GLU A 57 -13.96 -37.09 46.54
C GLU A 57 -13.30 -37.82 47.73
N GLU A 58 -12.00 -37.61 47.95
CA GLU A 58 -11.28 -38.12 49.13
C GLU A 58 -11.87 -37.56 50.42
N THR A 59 -12.13 -36.25 50.48
CA THR A 59 -12.81 -35.59 51.60
C THR A 59 -14.16 -36.26 51.89
N SER A 60 -14.98 -36.47 50.86
CA SER A 60 -16.31 -37.07 51.00
C SER A 60 -16.24 -38.51 51.52
N THR A 61 -15.24 -39.26 51.07
CA THR A 61 -14.98 -40.63 51.54
C THR A 61 -14.56 -40.63 53.01
N ALA A 62 -13.63 -39.74 53.38
CA ALA A 62 -13.14 -39.62 54.74
C ALA A 62 -14.25 -39.19 55.72
N ASP A 63 -15.12 -38.25 55.36
CA ASP A 63 -16.29 -37.85 56.17
C ASP A 63 -17.28 -39.00 56.35
N SER A 64 -17.49 -39.82 55.32
CA SER A 64 -18.35 -41.00 55.40
C SER A 64 -17.78 -42.06 56.35
N VAL A 65 -16.47 -42.29 56.29
CA VAL A 65 -15.76 -43.18 57.23
C VAL A 65 -15.87 -42.64 58.65
N ALA A 66 -15.58 -41.35 58.88
CA ALA A 66 -15.69 -40.74 60.20
C ALA A 66 -17.10 -40.87 60.78
N SER A 67 -18.14 -40.63 59.96
CA SER A 67 -19.54 -40.77 60.37
C SER A 67 -19.90 -42.22 60.74
N SER A 68 -19.39 -43.19 59.98
CA SER A 68 -19.57 -44.61 60.28
C SER A 68 -18.90 -45.00 61.60
N GLU A 69 -17.66 -44.56 61.83
CA GLU A 69 -16.91 -44.86 63.05
C GLU A 69 -17.54 -44.21 64.29
N VAL A 70 -18.11 -43.01 64.17
CA VAL A 70 -18.91 -42.40 65.24
C VAL A 70 -20.14 -43.26 65.61
N ALA A 71 -20.80 -43.86 64.62
CA ALA A 71 -21.94 -44.75 64.85
C ALA A 71 -21.51 -46.06 65.53
N VAL A 72 -20.36 -46.62 65.11
CA VAL A 72 -19.74 -47.80 65.76
C VAL A 72 -19.40 -47.49 67.21
N ALA A 73 -18.73 -46.37 67.48
CA ALA A 73 -18.37 -45.94 68.83
C ALA A 73 -19.61 -45.75 69.72
N SER A 74 -20.66 -45.13 69.18
CA SER A 74 -21.93 -44.94 69.90
C SER A 74 -22.58 -46.27 70.26
N SER A 75 -22.64 -47.21 69.30
CA SER A 75 -23.21 -48.54 69.51
C SER A 75 -22.43 -49.34 70.54
N ALA A 76 -21.09 -49.32 70.45
CA ALA A 76 -20.20 -49.98 71.41
C ALA A 76 -20.36 -49.38 72.82
N ASN A 77 -20.52 -48.06 72.95
CA ASN A 77 -20.77 -47.41 74.23
C ASN A 77 -22.12 -47.80 74.84
N SER A 78 -23.16 -47.97 74.02
CA SER A 78 -24.45 -48.51 74.48
C SER A 78 -24.32 -49.94 74.99
N VAL A 79 -23.62 -50.82 74.25
CA VAL A 79 -23.35 -52.20 74.68
C VAL A 79 -22.56 -52.21 75.99
N ALA A 80 -21.53 -51.38 76.12
CA ALA A 80 -20.74 -51.26 77.34
C ALA A 80 -21.61 -50.85 78.54
N SER A 81 -22.49 -49.86 78.34
CA SER A 81 -23.41 -49.38 79.38
C SER A 81 -24.43 -50.43 79.79
N SER A 82 -24.98 -51.18 78.83
CA SER A 82 -25.92 -52.28 79.10
C SER A 82 -25.26 -53.44 79.83
N ALA A 83 -24.06 -53.84 79.42
CA ALA A 83 -23.31 -54.91 80.06
C ALA A 83 -22.87 -54.51 81.49
N ALA A 84 -22.39 -53.28 81.69
CA ALA A 84 -22.09 -52.77 83.03
C ALA A 84 -23.32 -52.74 83.94
N SER A 85 -24.49 -52.39 83.39
CA SER A 85 -25.76 -52.42 84.13
C SER A 85 -26.16 -53.86 84.47
N ALA A 86 -26.01 -54.81 83.55
CA ALA A 86 -26.31 -56.22 83.80
C ALA A 86 -25.41 -56.80 84.92
N ALA A 87 -24.11 -56.50 84.88
CA ALA A 87 -23.16 -56.89 85.92
C ALA A 87 -23.56 -56.38 87.31
N GLN A 88 -24.11 -55.17 87.41
CA GLN A 88 -24.57 -54.58 88.69
C GLN A 88 -25.85 -55.21 89.24
N ASN A 89 -26.67 -55.84 88.39
CA ASN A 89 -28.01 -56.32 88.74
C ASN A 89 -28.09 -57.86 88.85
N THR A 90 -26.97 -58.57 88.74
CA THR A 90 -26.92 -60.04 88.86
C THR A 90 -26.32 -60.46 90.20
N ASP A 91 -26.89 -61.49 90.82
CA ASP A 91 -26.39 -62.09 92.06
C ASP A 91 -25.32 -63.19 91.78
N ASP A 92 -25.14 -63.59 90.52
CA ASP A 92 -24.13 -64.55 90.10
C ASP A 92 -22.80 -63.85 89.78
N VAL A 93 -21.80 -64.09 90.62
CA VAL A 93 -20.44 -63.52 90.49
C VAL A 93 -19.80 -63.85 89.14
N SER A 94 -20.02 -65.06 88.60
CA SER A 94 -19.42 -65.46 87.32
C SER A 94 -20.07 -64.72 86.15
N ALA A 95 -21.39 -64.52 86.22
CA ALA A 95 -22.12 -63.71 85.25
C ALA A 95 -21.67 -62.24 85.29
N ALA A 96 -21.55 -61.66 86.49
CA ALA A 96 -21.07 -60.29 86.67
C ALA A 96 -19.67 -60.09 86.05
N GLN A 97 -18.73 -61.01 86.29
CA GLN A 97 -17.38 -60.95 85.73
C GLN A 97 -17.36 -61.04 84.19
N SER A 98 -18.23 -61.87 83.61
CA SER A 98 -18.39 -61.99 82.16
C SER A 98 -18.91 -60.67 81.55
N ASP A 99 -19.96 -60.11 82.14
CA ASP A 99 -20.57 -58.86 81.68
C ASP A 99 -19.60 -57.68 81.80
N GLU A 100 -18.79 -57.63 82.86
CA GLU A 100 -17.76 -56.61 83.04
C GLU A 100 -16.62 -56.73 82.00
N SER A 101 -16.27 -57.97 81.61
CA SER A 101 -15.32 -58.21 80.50
C SER A 101 -15.89 -57.75 79.14
N VAL A 102 -17.18 -57.99 78.89
CA VAL A 102 -17.87 -57.48 77.69
C VAL A 102 -17.90 -55.96 77.69
N ALA A 103 -18.23 -55.34 78.83
CA ALA A 103 -18.23 -53.89 78.97
C ALA A 103 -16.85 -53.27 78.68
N SER A 104 -15.79 -53.86 79.22
CA SER A 104 -14.41 -53.43 78.97
C SER A 104 -14.02 -53.56 77.50
N SER A 105 -14.35 -54.69 76.87
CA SER A 105 -14.06 -54.92 75.44
C SER A 105 -14.81 -53.92 74.55
N ALA A 106 -16.09 -53.67 74.84
CA ALA A 106 -16.91 -52.71 74.12
C ALA A 106 -16.38 -51.27 74.30
N ALA A 107 -15.92 -50.90 75.50
CA ALA A 107 -15.30 -49.59 75.74
C ALA A 107 -14.01 -49.41 74.93
N GLN A 108 -13.19 -50.46 74.78
CA GLN A 108 -11.97 -50.40 73.97
C GLN A 108 -12.28 -50.29 72.47
N ILE A 109 -13.31 -50.99 71.98
CA ILE A 109 -13.80 -50.83 70.60
C ILE A 109 -14.26 -49.40 70.35
N ALA A 110 -15.05 -48.82 71.28
CA ALA A 110 -15.50 -47.43 71.16
C ALA A 110 -14.34 -46.44 71.09
N LYS A 111 -13.29 -46.66 71.90
CA LYS A 111 -12.09 -45.83 71.90
C LYS A 111 -11.30 -45.93 70.60
N SER A 112 -11.13 -47.15 70.06
CA SER A 112 -10.48 -47.34 68.76
C SER A 112 -11.25 -46.67 67.64
N ALA A 113 -12.57 -46.85 67.57
CA ALA A 113 -13.42 -46.22 66.57
C ALA A 113 -13.37 -44.67 66.65
N ALA A 114 -13.35 -44.10 67.86
CA ALA A 114 -13.18 -42.66 68.03
C ALA A 114 -11.82 -42.13 67.52
N ASN A 115 -10.75 -42.91 67.68
CA ASN A 115 -9.44 -42.55 67.13
C ASN A 115 -9.44 -42.60 65.60
N GLU A 116 -10.03 -43.65 65.00
CA GLU A 116 -10.16 -43.77 63.54
C GLU A 116 -11.00 -42.62 62.95
N ALA A 117 -12.10 -42.25 63.60
CA ALA A 117 -12.89 -41.08 63.21
C ALA A 117 -12.08 -39.78 63.23
N THR A 118 -11.20 -39.61 64.21
CA THR A 118 -10.32 -38.43 64.33
C THR A 118 -9.26 -38.41 63.22
N SER A 119 -8.67 -39.57 62.91
CA SER A 119 -7.73 -39.71 61.78
C SER A 119 -8.41 -39.39 60.45
N ALA A 120 -9.61 -39.93 60.21
CA ALA A 120 -10.39 -39.66 59.01
C ALA A 120 -10.73 -38.16 58.87
N ALA A 121 -11.14 -37.49 59.94
CA ALA A 121 -11.38 -36.05 59.92
C ALA A 121 -10.11 -35.22 59.61
N SER A 122 -8.94 -35.70 60.04
CA SER A 122 -7.65 -35.06 59.72
C SER A 122 -7.28 -35.22 58.24
N GLU A 123 -7.49 -36.41 57.67
CA GLU A 123 -7.32 -36.65 56.23
C GLU A 123 -8.27 -35.79 55.39
N ALA A 124 -9.55 -35.67 55.79
CA ALA A 124 -10.52 -34.78 55.16
C ALA A 124 -10.03 -33.32 55.14
N SER A 125 -9.47 -32.84 56.27
CA SER A 125 -8.93 -31.47 56.38
C SER A 125 -7.71 -31.24 55.47
N ASN A 126 -6.83 -32.23 55.34
CA ASN A 126 -5.69 -32.17 54.43
C ASN A 126 -6.15 -32.14 52.96
N ALA A 127 -7.07 -33.01 52.58
CA ALA A 127 -7.63 -33.07 51.24
C ALA A 127 -8.32 -31.75 50.87
N ALA A 128 -9.11 -31.16 51.76
CA ALA A 128 -9.72 -29.84 51.57
C ALA A 128 -8.65 -28.73 51.34
N SER A 129 -7.54 -28.79 52.06
CA SER A 129 -6.43 -27.83 51.91
C SER A 129 -5.72 -27.96 50.56
N ILE A 130 -5.54 -29.20 50.08
CA ILE A 130 -5.01 -29.50 48.74
C ILE A 130 -5.97 -28.96 47.67
N ALA A 131 -7.27 -29.21 47.80
CA ALA A 131 -8.29 -28.72 46.88
C ALA A 131 -8.29 -27.18 46.78
N SER A 132 -8.20 -26.48 47.92
CA SER A 132 -8.12 -25.01 47.97
C SER A 132 -6.86 -24.46 47.29
N SER A 133 -5.72 -25.12 47.52
CA SER A 133 -4.44 -24.74 46.89
C SER A 133 -4.50 -24.94 45.37
N ALA A 134 -5.03 -26.08 44.91
CA ALA A 134 -5.21 -26.36 43.50
C ALA A 134 -6.18 -25.38 42.82
N ALA A 135 -7.29 -25.03 43.48
CA ALA A 135 -8.22 -24.01 42.99
C ALA A 135 -7.55 -22.63 42.85
N SER A 136 -6.68 -22.26 43.80
CA SER A 136 -5.91 -21.02 43.74
C SER A 136 -4.90 -21.00 42.58
N VAL A 137 -4.26 -22.13 42.28
CA VAL A 137 -3.39 -22.29 41.10
C VAL A 137 -4.21 -22.14 39.82
N ALA A 138 -5.32 -22.87 39.69
CA ALA A 138 -6.21 -22.79 38.53
C ALA A 138 -6.71 -21.35 38.28
N HIS A 139 -6.97 -20.59 39.36
CA HIS A 139 -7.35 -19.18 39.26
C HIS A 139 -6.22 -18.32 38.67
N LYS A 140 -4.98 -18.51 39.12
CA LYS A 140 -3.80 -17.78 38.59
C LYS A 140 -3.57 -18.12 37.13
N ASP A 141 -3.69 -19.39 36.76
CA ASP A 141 -3.52 -19.84 35.38
C ASP A 141 -4.58 -19.22 34.46
N ARG A 142 -5.82 -19.14 34.92
CA ARG A 142 -6.88 -18.41 34.21
C ARG A 142 -6.54 -16.93 34.01
N GLN A 143 -6.02 -16.25 35.03
CA GLN A 143 -5.59 -14.85 34.89
C GLN A 143 -4.46 -14.69 33.85
N THR A 144 -3.48 -15.59 33.87
CA THR A 144 -2.41 -15.64 32.86
C THR A 144 -2.99 -15.83 31.45
N ALA A 145 -3.96 -16.74 31.30
CA ALA A 145 -4.65 -16.95 30.02
C ALA A 145 -5.42 -15.70 29.55
N ASP A 146 -6.07 -14.98 30.47
CA ASP A 146 -6.80 -13.74 30.17
C ASP A 146 -5.85 -12.60 29.75
N SER A 147 -4.69 -12.46 30.42
CA SER A 147 -3.64 -11.53 30.03
C SER A 147 -3.08 -11.85 28.64
N ALA A 148 -2.79 -13.13 28.36
CA ALA A 148 -2.34 -13.58 27.05
C ALA A 148 -3.42 -13.32 25.96
N ALA A 149 -4.71 -13.48 26.29
CA ALA A 149 -5.78 -13.13 25.37
C ALA A 149 -5.83 -11.64 25.02
N SER A 150 -5.53 -10.78 25.99
CA SER A 150 -5.45 -9.33 25.77
C SER A 150 -4.25 -8.97 24.88
N GLU A 151 -3.10 -9.58 25.14
CA GLU A 151 -1.89 -9.38 24.33
C GLU A 151 -2.09 -9.83 22.88
N ALA A 152 -2.73 -10.99 22.66
CA ALA A 152 -3.05 -11.47 21.33
C ALA A 152 -3.95 -10.50 20.55
N ARG A 153 -4.96 -9.88 21.21
CA ARG A 153 -5.83 -8.87 20.59
C ARG A 153 -5.07 -7.58 20.25
N ASN A 154 -4.17 -7.15 21.12
CA ASN A 154 -3.31 -5.99 20.84
C ASN A 154 -2.42 -6.25 19.63
N ALA A 155 -1.79 -7.42 19.57
CA ALA A 155 -0.97 -7.85 18.45
C ALA A 155 -1.77 -7.92 17.14
N GLN A 156 -2.97 -8.52 17.15
CA GLN A 156 -3.87 -8.51 16.00
C GLN A 156 -4.21 -7.09 15.53
N SER A 157 -4.51 -6.18 16.47
CA SER A 157 -4.85 -4.80 16.15
C SER A 157 -3.67 -4.04 15.53
N ALA A 158 -2.45 -4.29 16.04
CA ALA A 158 -1.23 -3.75 15.48
C ALA A 158 -0.96 -4.28 14.05
N ALA A 159 -1.15 -5.58 13.83
CA ALA A 159 -1.03 -6.20 12.50
C ALA A 159 -2.02 -5.57 11.51
N GLN A 160 -3.28 -5.39 11.92
CA GLN A 160 -4.30 -4.78 11.07
C GLN A 160 -3.96 -3.33 10.73
N SER A 161 -3.55 -2.54 11.73
CA SER A 161 -3.17 -1.14 11.53
C SER A 161 -1.99 -1.00 10.55
N ALA A 162 -1.00 -1.89 10.65
CA ALA A 162 0.13 -1.92 9.74
C ALA A 162 -0.28 -2.33 8.31
N ALA A 163 -1.21 -3.28 8.16
CA ALA A 163 -1.76 -3.67 6.87
C ALA A 163 -2.55 -2.53 6.21
N ASP A 164 -3.37 -1.82 6.99
CA ASP A 164 -4.16 -0.68 6.51
C ASP A 164 -3.25 0.48 6.06
N ALA A 165 -2.13 0.71 6.78
CA ALA A 165 -1.12 1.69 6.40
C ALA A 165 -0.42 1.32 5.08
N GLU A 166 -0.08 0.05 4.89
CA GLU A 166 0.55 -0.43 3.66
C GLU A 166 -0.40 -0.34 2.46
N GLN A 167 -1.67 -0.69 2.65
CA GLN A 167 -2.70 -0.50 1.61
C GLN A 167 -2.87 0.98 1.26
N SER A 168 -2.92 1.86 2.26
CA SER A 168 -3.06 3.31 2.05
C SER A 168 -1.85 3.90 1.30
N ALA A 169 -0.64 3.40 1.57
CA ALA A 169 0.57 3.78 0.85
C ALA A 169 0.53 3.32 -0.61
N ALA A 170 0.10 2.08 -0.87
CA ALA A 170 -0.07 1.54 -2.22
C ALA A 170 -1.11 2.33 -3.03
N ASP A 171 -2.27 2.63 -2.43
CA ASP A 171 -3.32 3.42 -3.08
C ASP A 171 -2.84 4.85 -3.41
N SER A 172 -2.06 5.45 -2.52
CA SER A 172 -1.46 6.78 -2.73
C SER A 172 -0.43 6.75 -3.86
N GLN A 173 0.40 5.71 -3.93
CA GLN A 173 1.36 5.52 -5.01
C GLN A 173 0.65 5.31 -6.36
N ALA A 174 -0.42 4.52 -6.39
CA ALA A 174 -1.22 4.30 -7.60
C ALA A 174 -1.86 5.61 -8.11
N LYS A 175 -2.39 6.44 -7.20
CA LYS A 175 -2.91 7.78 -7.54
C LYS A 175 -1.83 8.70 -8.08
N ALA A 176 -0.63 8.69 -7.50
CA ALA A 176 0.50 9.48 -7.97
C ALA A 176 0.95 9.05 -9.37
N LEU A 177 1.06 7.74 -9.62
CA LEU A 177 1.39 7.19 -10.94
C LEU A 177 0.32 7.54 -11.99
N SER A 178 -0.96 7.41 -11.64
CA SER A 178 -2.06 7.80 -12.53
C SER A 178 -2.01 9.30 -12.86
N SER A 179 -1.74 10.15 -11.87
CA SER A 179 -1.58 11.59 -12.06
C SER A 179 -0.38 11.92 -12.96
N ALA A 180 0.75 11.22 -12.77
CA ALA A 180 1.93 11.38 -13.61
C ALA A 180 1.68 10.92 -15.06
N ALA A 181 0.98 9.80 -15.26
CA ALA A 181 0.61 9.31 -16.58
C ALA A 181 -0.34 10.26 -17.32
N ASN A 182 -1.32 10.83 -16.60
CA ASN A 182 -2.22 11.85 -17.15
C ASN A 182 -1.44 13.14 -17.51
N GLY A 183 -0.52 13.57 -16.65
CA GLY A 183 0.37 14.69 -16.93
C GLY A 183 1.23 14.47 -18.18
N ALA A 184 1.81 13.29 -18.33
CA ALA A 184 2.59 12.91 -19.51
C ALA A 184 1.74 12.87 -20.79
N THR A 185 0.51 12.36 -20.71
CA THR A 185 -0.44 12.32 -21.82
C THR A 185 -0.80 13.74 -22.27
N SER A 186 -1.13 14.62 -21.32
CA SER A 186 -1.43 16.03 -21.61
C SER A 186 -0.24 16.76 -22.23
N ALA A 187 0.97 16.52 -21.75
CA ALA A 187 2.19 17.10 -22.31
C ALA A 187 2.47 16.60 -23.74
N ALA A 188 2.25 15.31 -24.01
CA ALA A 188 2.39 14.73 -25.35
C ALA A 188 1.36 15.32 -26.33
N SER A 189 0.11 15.48 -25.91
CA SER A 189 -0.93 16.14 -26.72
C SER A 189 -0.56 17.59 -27.03
N ALA A 190 -0.13 18.36 -26.03
CA ALA A 190 0.32 19.74 -26.24
C ALA A 190 1.51 19.84 -27.20
N ALA A 191 2.49 18.93 -27.09
CA ALA A 191 3.61 18.86 -28.03
C ALA A 191 3.16 18.50 -29.46
N SER A 192 2.17 17.62 -29.60
CA SER A 192 1.59 17.28 -30.91
C SER A 192 0.83 18.45 -31.53
N ASP A 193 0.07 19.20 -30.72
CA ASP A 193 -0.63 20.40 -31.15
C ASP A 193 0.35 21.48 -31.59
N GLU A 194 1.42 21.71 -30.82
CA GLU A 194 2.50 22.65 -31.15
C GLU A 194 3.22 22.24 -32.44
N ASN A 195 3.56 20.95 -32.61
CA ASN A 195 4.16 20.44 -33.83
C ASN A 195 3.24 20.62 -35.05
N THR A 196 1.92 20.47 -34.87
CA THR A 196 0.93 20.73 -35.91
C THR A 196 0.87 22.22 -36.26
N ALA A 197 0.93 23.11 -35.27
CA ALA A 197 0.98 24.54 -35.48
C ALA A 197 2.26 24.96 -36.22
N ALA A 198 3.42 24.45 -35.81
CA ALA A 198 4.70 24.66 -36.47
C ALA A 198 4.67 24.20 -37.94
N SER A 199 4.12 23.01 -38.21
CA SER A 199 4.00 22.47 -39.58
C SER A 199 3.11 23.34 -40.48
N LYS A 200 2.01 23.90 -39.93
CA LYS A 200 1.13 24.83 -40.66
C LYS A 200 1.83 26.17 -40.96
N ALA A 201 2.61 26.68 -40.00
CA ALA A 201 3.39 27.90 -40.18
C ALA A 201 4.44 27.72 -41.29
N ASP A 202 5.18 26.62 -41.26
CA ASP A 202 6.19 26.28 -42.28
C ASP A 202 5.58 26.19 -43.70
N THR A 203 4.43 25.52 -43.83
CA THR A 203 3.69 25.44 -45.10
C THR A 203 3.29 26.82 -45.63
N THR A 204 2.83 27.70 -44.74
CA THR A 204 2.39 29.07 -45.10
C THR A 204 3.56 29.91 -45.59
N THR A 205 4.70 29.83 -44.91
CA THR A 205 5.94 30.52 -45.31
C THR A 205 6.42 30.04 -46.68
N GLY A 206 6.50 28.72 -46.91
CA GLY A 206 6.91 28.17 -48.21
C GLY A 206 5.98 28.55 -49.38
N GLN A 207 4.67 28.65 -49.12
CA GLN A 207 3.71 29.16 -50.11
C GLN A 207 3.92 30.65 -50.42
N SER A 208 4.21 31.46 -49.40
CA SER A 208 4.51 32.89 -49.57
C SER A 208 5.77 33.11 -50.40
N ASP A 209 6.84 32.34 -50.15
CA ASP A 209 8.09 32.42 -50.90
C ASP A 209 7.87 32.06 -52.39
N THR A 210 7.12 30.99 -52.65
CA THR A 210 6.77 30.57 -54.01
C THR A 210 5.96 31.64 -54.77
N ALA A 211 5.01 32.30 -54.09
CA ALA A 211 4.20 33.36 -54.67
C ALA A 211 5.05 34.62 -54.99
N ALA A 212 5.96 34.99 -54.10
CA ALA A 212 6.88 36.10 -54.30
C ALA A 212 7.83 35.85 -55.48
N GLU A 213 8.40 34.64 -55.59
CA GLU A 213 9.25 34.24 -56.71
C GLU A 213 8.49 34.24 -58.05
N SER A 214 7.24 33.78 -58.04
CA SER A 214 6.38 33.79 -59.24
C SER A 214 6.08 35.22 -59.70
N ALA A 215 5.75 36.13 -58.78
CA ALA A 215 5.52 37.55 -59.10
C ALA A 215 6.80 38.25 -59.60
N ALA A 216 7.95 37.96 -58.99
CA ALA A 216 9.24 38.48 -59.44
C ALA A 216 9.60 37.98 -60.84
N SER A 217 9.32 36.70 -61.14
CA SER A 217 9.55 36.11 -62.45
C SER A 217 8.63 36.71 -63.53
N ALA A 218 7.35 36.94 -63.21
CA ALA A 218 6.41 37.63 -64.10
C ALA A 218 6.89 39.06 -64.41
N ALA A 219 7.30 39.82 -63.38
CA ALA A 219 7.83 41.17 -63.56
C ALA A 219 9.10 41.21 -64.43
N ARG A 220 10.00 40.22 -64.29
CA ARG A 220 11.19 40.09 -65.14
C ARG A 220 10.83 39.76 -66.59
N SER A 221 9.82 38.93 -66.80
CA SER A 221 9.30 38.60 -68.13
C SER A 221 8.71 39.84 -68.80
N ASP A 222 7.86 40.60 -68.10
CA ASP A 222 7.25 41.83 -68.60
C ASP A 222 8.31 42.89 -68.95
N ALA A 223 9.34 43.05 -68.11
CA ALA A 223 10.45 43.95 -68.38
C ALA A 223 11.23 43.55 -69.65
N SER A 224 11.46 42.24 -69.85
CA SER A 224 12.14 41.70 -71.04
C SER A 224 11.31 41.90 -72.32
N GLN A 225 9.99 41.72 -72.21
CA GLN A 225 9.05 41.96 -73.31
C GLN A 225 9.02 43.46 -73.67
N ALA A 226 8.92 44.35 -72.69
CA ALA A 226 8.96 45.80 -72.91
C ALA A 226 10.26 46.26 -73.60
N GLY A 227 11.41 45.65 -73.25
CA GLY A 227 12.68 45.89 -73.94
C GLY A 227 12.66 45.42 -75.40
N THR A 228 12.00 44.31 -75.70
CA THR A 228 11.84 43.79 -77.07
C THR A 228 10.91 44.68 -77.89
N ASP A 229 9.80 45.14 -77.30
CA ASP A 229 8.85 46.05 -77.93
C ASP A 229 9.49 47.41 -78.24
N SER A 230 10.32 47.94 -77.33
CA SER A 230 11.10 49.16 -77.56
C SER A 230 12.07 49.02 -78.74
N ARG A 231 12.81 47.90 -78.83
CA ARG A 231 13.69 47.63 -79.99
C ARG A 231 12.89 47.53 -81.29
N THR A 232 11.73 46.90 -81.25
CA THR A 232 10.84 46.78 -82.42
C THR A 232 10.34 48.15 -82.86
N ALA A 233 9.91 49.00 -81.93
CA ALA A 233 9.48 50.37 -82.21
C ALA A 233 10.62 51.24 -82.76
N SER A 234 11.83 51.12 -82.21
CA SER A 234 13.03 51.82 -82.71
C SER A 234 13.37 51.40 -84.15
N ASN A 235 13.34 50.10 -84.44
CA ASN A 235 13.59 49.59 -85.80
C ASN A 235 12.52 50.07 -86.79
N ALA A 236 11.25 50.08 -86.38
CA ALA A 236 10.16 50.61 -87.19
C ALA A 236 10.31 52.12 -87.44
N GLN A 237 10.73 52.89 -86.43
CA GLN A 237 11.06 54.30 -86.61
C GLN A 237 12.20 54.47 -87.61
N HIS A 238 13.32 53.78 -87.46
CA HIS A 238 14.45 53.89 -88.38
C HIS A 238 14.10 53.56 -89.84
N ALA A 239 13.26 52.54 -90.05
CA ALA A 239 12.76 52.19 -91.38
C ALA A 239 11.88 53.30 -91.96
N THR A 240 11.00 53.90 -91.14
CA THR A 240 10.09 54.97 -91.57
C THR A 240 10.82 56.28 -91.80
N ASP A 241 11.81 56.63 -90.97
CA ASP A 241 12.69 57.80 -91.14
C ASP A 241 13.53 57.67 -92.41
N SER A 242 14.05 56.46 -92.71
CA SER A 242 14.76 56.19 -93.96
C SER A 242 13.87 56.37 -95.20
N LEU A 243 12.59 55.99 -95.09
CA LEU A 243 11.60 56.16 -96.15
C LEU A 243 11.19 57.63 -96.33
N ALA A 244 11.00 58.36 -95.22
CA ALA A 244 10.70 59.79 -95.21
C ALA A 244 11.84 60.62 -95.85
N ASN A 245 13.09 60.31 -95.53
CA ASN A 245 14.26 60.95 -96.15
C ASN A 245 14.36 60.68 -97.66
N LYS A 246 13.93 59.50 -98.14
CA LYS A 246 13.94 59.17 -99.57
C LYS A 246 12.79 59.84 -100.35
N TYR A 247 11.66 60.10 -99.71
CA TYR A 247 10.44 60.66 -100.33
C TYR A 247 9.97 61.93 -99.61
N SER A 248 10.87 62.90 -99.47
CA SER A 248 10.70 64.08 -98.59
C SER A 248 9.51 64.99 -98.95
N ASP A 249 8.96 64.89 -100.16
CA ASP A 249 7.83 65.71 -100.62
C ASP A 249 6.46 65.05 -100.37
N ASN A 250 6.42 63.83 -99.82
CA ASN A 250 5.19 63.09 -99.57
C ASN A 250 4.73 63.22 -98.11
N SER A 251 3.76 64.10 -97.87
CA SER A 251 3.22 64.41 -96.54
C SER A 251 2.67 63.20 -95.78
N SER A 252 2.17 62.17 -96.47
CA SER A 252 1.65 60.96 -95.83
C SER A 252 2.76 60.11 -95.21
N ILE A 253 3.96 60.13 -95.80
CA ILE A 253 5.14 59.41 -95.29
C ILE A 253 5.70 60.14 -94.06
N SER A 254 5.71 61.48 -94.06
CA SER A 254 6.13 62.29 -92.92
C SER A 254 5.22 62.14 -91.70
N SER A 255 3.90 62.01 -91.91
CA SER A 255 2.96 61.71 -90.81
C SER A 255 3.16 60.30 -90.24
N ALA A 256 3.44 59.31 -91.09
CA ALA A 256 3.77 57.95 -90.63
C ALA A 256 5.06 57.91 -89.80
N ALA A 257 6.10 58.65 -90.21
CA ALA A 257 7.35 58.77 -89.46
C ALA A 257 7.13 59.41 -88.08
N SER A 258 6.32 60.47 -88.01
CA SER A 258 5.97 61.16 -86.76
C SER A 258 5.19 60.25 -85.80
N ALA A 259 4.28 59.43 -86.33
CA ALA A 259 3.55 58.43 -85.55
C ALA A 259 4.48 57.32 -85.04
N ALA A 260 5.41 56.85 -85.86
CA ALA A 260 6.42 55.85 -85.47
C ALA A 260 7.38 56.38 -84.40
N SER A 261 7.82 57.64 -84.52
CA SER A 261 8.64 58.32 -83.50
C SER A 261 7.89 58.51 -82.18
N SER A 262 6.60 58.86 -82.23
CA SER A 262 5.75 58.95 -81.04
C SER A 262 5.58 57.58 -80.37
N ALA A 263 5.35 56.54 -81.16
CA ALA A 263 5.27 55.17 -80.66
C ALA A 263 6.59 54.69 -80.04
N ASN A 264 7.73 55.03 -80.65
CA ASN A 264 9.05 54.72 -80.09
C ASN A 264 9.32 55.44 -78.77
N THR A 265 8.86 56.69 -78.63
CA THR A 265 8.98 57.46 -77.39
C THR A 265 8.17 56.83 -76.25
N VAL A 266 6.94 56.38 -76.54
CA VAL A 266 6.09 55.66 -75.58
C VAL A 266 6.70 54.30 -75.21
N ALA A 267 7.20 53.54 -76.19
CA ALA A 267 7.85 52.25 -75.94
C ALA A 267 9.15 52.39 -75.13
N SER A 268 9.96 53.42 -75.41
CA SER A 268 11.22 53.71 -74.70
C SER A 268 10.97 54.18 -73.26
N SER A 269 9.93 54.98 -73.04
CA SER A 269 9.54 55.40 -71.68
C SER A 269 8.96 54.25 -70.85
N ALA A 270 8.19 53.35 -71.46
CA ALA A 270 7.73 52.13 -70.81
C ALA A 270 8.90 51.19 -70.43
N ALA A 271 9.87 51.00 -71.32
CA ALA A 271 11.07 50.23 -71.05
C ALA A 271 11.93 50.84 -69.93
N ALA A 272 12.12 52.17 -69.93
CA ALA A 272 12.88 52.88 -68.89
C ALA A 272 12.21 52.82 -67.51
N ASN A 273 10.89 52.98 -67.45
CA ASN A 273 10.12 52.86 -66.20
C ASN A 273 10.18 51.43 -65.62
N ASN A 274 10.18 50.40 -66.48
CA ASN A 274 10.31 49.01 -66.05
C ASN A 274 11.75 48.67 -65.62
N HIS A 275 12.77 49.25 -66.25
CA HIS A 275 14.18 49.12 -65.82
C HIS A 275 14.43 49.74 -64.44
N GLY A 276 13.80 50.89 -64.13
CA GLY A 276 13.91 51.54 -62.81
C GLY A 276 13.28 50.74 -61.67
N LYS A 277 12.18 50.02 -61.94
CA LYS A 277 11.52 49.16 -60.93
C LYS A 277 12.22 47.81 -60.73
N ALA A 278 12.82 47.24 -61.78
CA ALA A 278 13.56 45.98 -61.68
C ALA A 278 14.88 46.11 -60.89
N ASN A 279 15.54 47.28 -60.90
CA ASN A 279 16.79 47.49 -60.18
C ASN A 279 16.59 47.72 -58.66
N ASN A 280 15.48 48.36 -58.26
CA ASN A 280 15.15 48.55 -56.84
C ASN A 280 14.76 47.24 -56.12
N ASN A 281 14.33 46.21 -56.86
CA ASN A 281 14.07 44.87 -56.30
C ASN A 281 15.32 44.00 -56.16
N GLN A 282 16.52 44.48 -56.52
CA GLN A 282 17.78 43.81 -56.13
C GLN A 282 18.33 44.28 -54.77
N GLN A 283 17.73 45.31 -54.17
CA GLN A 283 17.97 45.66 -52.77
C GLN A 283 17.00 44.86 -51.91
N LEU A 284 17.35 43.59 -51.68
CA LEU A 284 16.72 42.77 -50.64
C LEU A 284 16.66 43.60 -49.34
N PRO A 285 15.54 43.62 -48.58
CA PRO A 285 15.67 43.89 -47.16
C PRO A 285 16.62 42.83 -46.61
N GLN A 286 17.74 43.26 -46.02
CA GLN A 286 18.47 42.38 -45.11
C GLN A 286 17.56 42.11 -43.92
N THR A 287 16.70 41.10 -44.02
CA THR A 287 16.22 40.41 -42.84
C THR A 287 17.44 39.68 -42.30
N GLY A 288 18.05 40.28 -41.27
CA GLY A 288 19.21 39.70 -40.62
C GLY A 288 18.92 38.26 -40.22
N ASN A 289 19.62 37.34 -40.87
CA ASN A 289 19.88 36.02 -40.30
C ASN A 289 20.78 36.23 -39.08
N GLU A 290 20.20 36.44 -37.91
CA GLU A 290 20.83 36.01 -36.66
C GLU A 290 20.53 34.53 -36.50
N HIS A 291 21.34 33.71 -37.15
CA HIS A 291 21.56 32.34 -36.68
C HIS A 291 22.67 32.43 -35.63
N HIS A 292 22.43 31.95 -34.41
CA HIS A 292 23.28 30.97 -33.73
C HIS A 292 22.81 30.72 -32.28
N ASP A 293 22.32 29.49 -32.11
CA ASP A 293 22.59 28.58 -30.99
C ASP A 293 22.28 29.02 -29.56
N LYS A 294 21.14 28.52 -29.05
CA LYS A 294 21.15 27.73 -27.81
C LYS A 294 20.22 26.53 -27.92
N THR A 295 20.82 25.40 -28.28
CA THR A 295 20.46 24.07 -27.76
C THR A 295 20.22 24.14 -26.25
N ALA A 296 18.97 24.05 -25.81
CA ALA A 296 18.61 23.62 -24.46
C ALA A 296 17.11 23.26 -24.40
N LEU A 297 16.70 22.21 -25.11
CA LEU A 297 15.49 21.48 -24.75
C LEU A 297 15.78 19.98 -24.83
N LEU A 298 16.66 19.53 -23.94
CA LEU A 298 16.81 18.13 -23.62
C LEU A 298 15.67 17.73 -22.70
N GLY A 299 15.09 16.56 -22.99
CA GLY A 299 13.85 16.08 -22.41
C GLY A 299 13.83 15.87 -20.90
N LEU A 300 12.61 15.62 -20.44
CA LEU A 300 12.31 14.98 -19.17
C LEU A 300 13.30 13.85 -18.86
N LEU A 301 13.93 13.90 -17.69
CA LEU A 301 14.00 12.72 -16.83
C LEU A 301 14.07 13.14 -15.35
N THR A 302 13.04 12.75 -14.63
CA THR A 302 12.89 12.79 -13.18
C THR A 302 14.00 11.95 -12.52
N ALA A 303 14.84 12.56 -11.70
CA ALA A 303 15.72 11.85 -10.76
C ALA A 303 15.73 12.57 -9.40
N GLY A 304 14.63 12.41 -8.65
CA GLY A 304 14.61 12.68 -7.23
C GLY A 304 15.21 11.50 -6.48
N LEU A 305 16.52 11.53 -6.24
CA LEU A 305 17.20 10.68 -5.27
C LEU A 305 17.21 11.40 -3.92
N LEU A 306 16.36 10.94 -3.00
CA LEU A 306 16.55 11.17 -1.57
C LEU A 306 16.49 9.82 -0.85
N GLY A 307 17.64 9.43 -0.27
CA GLY A 307 17.71 8.49 0.85
C GLY A 307 17.97 7.03 0.50
N MET A 308 19.25 6.62 0.50
CA MET A 308 19.61 5.34 1.12
C MET A 308 21.09 5.37 1.55
N ALA A 309 21.28 5.54 2.85
CA ALA A 309 22.49 5.14 3.54
C ALA A 309 22.29 3.71 4.07
N ILE A 310 23.39 2.94 4.15
CA ILE A 310 23.57 1.66 4.87
C ILE A 310 22.97 0.47 4.07
N ASP A 311 23.68 -0.59 3.70
CA ASP A 311 24.71 -1.34 4.41
C ASP A 311 25.54 -2.19 3.44
N ASP A 312 26.82 -2.35 3.76
CA ASP A 312 27.81 -3.07 2.98
C ASP A 312 27.93 -4.50 3.50
N ARG A 313 27.43 -5.51 2.75
CA ARG A 313 27.68 -6.92 3.05
C ARG A 313 28.70 -7.52 2.07
N LYS A 314 29.98 -7.48 2.47
CA LYS A 314 30.95 -8.58 2.23
C LYS A 314 31.77 -8.80 3.51
N LYS A 315 31.42 -9.80 4.32
CA LYS A 315 31.97 -11.16 4.22
C LYS A 315 33.51 -11.18 4.31
N LYS A 316 34.01 -11.32 5.54
CA LYS A 316 35.21 -12.12 5.80
C LYS A 316 34.88 -13.22 6.80
N ARG A 317 34.98 -14.45 6.30
CA ARG A 317 35.36 -15.61 7.10
C ARG A 317 36.87 -15.50 7.31
N ASN A 318 37.30 -15.49 8.56
CA ASN A 318 38.32 -16.35 9.16
C ASN A 318 38.31 -16.06 10.65
#